data_AF-A0A958P6R6-F1
#
_entry.id   AF-A0A958P6R6-F1
#
_cell.length_a   1.000
_cell.length_b   1.000
_cell.length_c   1.000
_cell.angle_alpha   90.00
_cell.angle_beta   90.00
_cell.angle_gamma   90.00
#
_symmetry.space_group_name_H-M   'P 1'
#
loop_
_entity.id
_entity.type
_entity.pdbx_description
1 polymer ?
#
loop_
_entity_poly.entity_id
_entity_poly.type
_entity_poly.pdbx_seq_one_letter_code
_entity_poly.pdbx_strand_id
1 'polypeptide(L)'
;LHDVTTVLSKEIRRACEKAAQDLHIPVVGFDVLCDSPKGDRFWILEANERPGLANHEPQPTAERFIDLLFPRTATDSLRGGKLN
;
A
#
# COMPACT_ATOMS: atom_id res chain seq x y z
N LEU A 1 -3.10 -5.81 15.41
CA LEU A 1 -2.38 -4.73 14.69
C LEU A 1 -3.24 -3.47 14.75
N HIS A 2 -2.66 -2.27 14.72
CA HIS A 2 -3.40 -1.00 14.61
C HIS A 2 -3.07 -0.36 13.26
N ASP A 3 -4.09 -0.03 12.46
CA ASP A 3 -3.91 0.70 11.22
C ASP A 3 -3.39 2.11 11.52
N VAL A 4 -2.27 2.49 10.88
CA VAL A 4 -1.64 3.81 11.02
C VAL A 4 -1.63 4.59 9.69
N THR A 5 -2.38 4.14 8.69
CA THR A 5 -2.36 4.66 7.31
C THR A 5 -2.60 6.16 7.23
N THR A 6 -3.50 6.68 8.06
CA THR A 6 -3.88 8.10 8.10
C THR A 6 -2.90 8.99 8.85
N VAL A 7 -2.05 8.40 9.69
CA VAL A 7 -1.07 9.13 10.51
C VAL A 7 0.38 8.90 10.09
N LEU A 8 0.60 8.02 9.11
CA LEU A 8 1.93 7.73 8.59
C LEU A 8 2.58 8.99 8.00
N SER A 9 3.84 9.23 8.36
CA SER A 9 4.67 10.30 7.83
C SER A 9 4.67 10.26 6.30
N LYS A 10 4.60 11.45 5.70
CA LYS A 10 4.62 11.60 4.24
C LYS A 10 5.99 11.20 3.69
N GLU A 11 7.03 11.40 4.48
CA GLU A 11 8.43 11.11 4.19
C GLU A 11 8.64 9.60 4.13
N ILE A 12 8.13 8.84 5.12
CA ILE A 12 8.15 7.37 5.09
C ILE A 12 7.40 6.85 3.86
N ARG A 13 6.17 7.35 3.63
CA ARG A 13 5.36 6.95 2.47
C ARG A 13 6.10 7.17 1.15
N ARG A 14 6.63 8.39 0.93
CA ARG A 14 7.38 8.73 -0.29
C ARG A 14 8.61 7.85 -0.48
N ALA A 15 9.32 7.54 0.60
CA ALA A 15 10.49 6.68 0.52
C ALA A 15 10.12 5.24 0.11
N CYS A 16 9.06 4.67 0.68
CA CYS A 16 8.55 3.36 0.29
C CYS A 16 8.05 3.35 -1.17
N GLU A 17 7.29 4.36 -1.60
CA GLU A 17 6.82 4.49 -2.98
C GLU A 17 7.99 4.59 -3.98
N LYS A 18 9.02 5.38 -3.65
CA LYS A 18 10.23 5.51 -4.47
C LYS A 18 11.01 4.20 -4.53
N ALA A 19 11.17 3.53 -3.39
CA ALA A 19 11.86 2.24 -3.32
C ALA A 19 11.13 1.17 -4.14
N ALA A 20 9.78 1.12 -4.11
CA ALA A 20 9.00 0.20 -4.94
C ALA A 20 9.27 0.40 -6.44
N GLN A 21 9.33 1.67 -6.88
CA GLN A 21 9.63 2.02 -8.26
C GLN A 21 11.06 1.59 -8.65
N ASP A 22 12.04 1.85 -7.80
CA ASP A 22 13.45 1.50 -8.06
C ASP A 22 13.68 -0.01 -8.10
N LEU A 23 12.99 -0.76 -7.24
CA LEU A 23 13.04 -2.22 -7.20
C LEU A 23 12.28 -2.87 -8.35
N HIS A 24 11.46 -2.12 -9.08
CA HIS A 24 10.59 -2.63 -10.14
C HIS A 24 9.66 -3.75 -9.67
N ILE A 25 9.22 -3.69 -8.41
CA ILE A 25 8.27 -4.65 -7.83
C ILE A 25 6.88 -3.98 -7.82
N PRO A 26 5.90 -4.49 -8.59
CA PRO A 26 4.58 -3.84 -8.72
C PRO A 26 3.81 -3.74 -7.40
N VAL A 27 3.98 -4.72 -6.51
CA VAL A 27 3.40 -4.74 -5.16
C VAL A 27 4.42 -5.28 -4.19
N VAL A 28 4.80 -4.46 -3.22
CA VAL A 28 5.82 -4.75 -2.23
C VAL A 28 5.33 -4.34 -0.85
N GLY A 29 5.56 -5.18 0.14
CA GLY A 29 5.44 -4.81 1.55
C GLY A 29 6.79 -4.33 2.06
N PHE A 30 6.83 -3.14 2.66
CA PHE A 30 8.03 -2.65 3.33
C PHE A 30 7.86 -2.72 4.84
N ASP A 31 8.80 -3.38 5.49
CA ASP A 31 8.91 -3.33 6.95
C ASP A 31 9.84 -2.17 7.31
N VAL A 32 9.32 -1.25 8.12
CA VAL A 32 9.98 0.00 8.47
C VAL A 32 10.12 0.09 9.98
N LEU A 33 11.35 0.32 10.44
CA LEU A 33 11.62 0.73 11.81
C LEU A 33 11.61 2.25 11.88
N CYS A 34 10.85 2.82 12.80
CA CYS A 34 10.78 4.26 13.04
C CYS A 34 10.50 4.55 14.52
N ASP A 35 10.87 5.76 14.97
CA ASP A 35 10.62 6.19 16.36
C ASP A 35 9.12 6.41 16.60
N SER A 36 8.38 6.81 15.56
CA SER A 36 6.93 7.04 15.58
C SER A 36 6.38 7.00 14.15
N PRO A 37 5.16 6.49 13.91
CA PRO A 37 4.53 6.53 12.59
C PRO A 37 4.41 7.94 12.00
N LYS A 38 4.36 8.99 12.84
CA LYS A 38 4.27 10.39 12.43
C LYS A 38 5.63 11.07 12.23
N GLY A 39 6.73 10.40 12.58
CA GLY A 39 8.08 10.96 12.53
C GLY A 39 8.80 10.65 11.23
N ASP A 40 9.80 11.46 10.91
CA ASP A 40 10.53 11.37 9.63
C ASP A 40 11.85 10.60 9.72
N ARG A 41 12.23 10.14 10.91
CA ARG A 41 13.40 9.28 11.11
C ARG A 41 12.96 7.81 11.02
N PHE A 42 13.47 7.11 10.00
CA PHE A 42 13.11 5.73 9.74
C PHE A 42 14.24 4.96 9.04
N TRP A 43 14.11 3.63 9.05
CA TRP A 43 14.96 2.68 8.33
C TRP A 43 14.07 1.62 7.68
N ILE A 44 14.27 1.38 6.38
CA ILE A 44 13.66 0.24 5.69
C ILE A 44 14.47 -1.02 6.03
N LEU A 45 13.80 -2.04 6.56
CA LEU A 45 14.43 -3.30 6.98
C LEU A 45 14.27 -4.39 5.92
N GLU A 46 13.10 -4.48 5.30
CA GLU A 46 12.75 -5.52 4.31
C GLU A 46 11.92 -4.93 3.17
N ALA A 47 12.06 -5.54 1.99
CA ALA A 47 11.18 -5.35 0.84
C ALA A 47 10.65 -6.74 0.42
N ASN A 48 9.41 -7.05 0.75
CA ASN A 48 8.78 -8.35 0.50
C ASN A 48 7.91 -8.30 -0.77
N GLU A 49 8.24 -9.11 -1.78
CA GLU A 49 7.52 -9.18 -3.06
C GLU A 49 6.21 -9.97 -3.01
N ARG A 50 5.91 -10.61 -1.87
CA ARG A 50 4.67 -11.35 -1.61
C ARG A 50 4.07 -10.95 -0.26
N PRO A 51 3.67 -9.67 -0.10
CA PRO A 51 3.12 -9.19 1.16
C PRO A 51 1.77 -9.86 1.46
N GLY A 52 1.52 -10.14 2.73
CA GLY A 52 0.21 -10.59 3.18
C GLY A 52 -0.81 -9.44 3.10
N LEU A 53 -1.93 -9.65 2.39
CA LEU A 53 -2.92 -8.58 2.16
C LEU A 53 -4.01 -8.50 3.23
N ALA A 54 -4.35 -9.62 3.88
CA ALA A 54 -5.48 -9.72 4.80
C ALA A 54 -5.29 -8.95 6.12
N ASN A 55 -4.04 -8.70 6.53
CA ASN A 55 -3.74 -8.04 7.81
C ASN A 55 -3.86 -6.51 7.75
N HIS A 56 -4.28 -5.96 6.61
CA HIS A 56 -4.37 -4.52 6.34
C HIS A 56 -5.80 -3.96 6.42
N GLU A 57 -6.76 -4.71 6.97
CA GLU A 57 -8.09 -4.16 7.25
C GLU A 57 -7.99 -2.92 8.15
N PRO A 58 -8.78 -1.86 7.89
CA PRO A 58 -9.89 -1.79 6.93
C PRO A 58 -9.49 -1.31 5.51
N GLN A 59 -8.20 -1.20 5.19
CA GLN A 59 -7.79 -0.77 3.85
C GLN A 59 -8.13 -1.85 2.80
N PRO A 60 -8.62 -1.46 1.61
CA PRO A 60 -9.06 -2.39 0.57
C PRO A 60 -7.88 -2.98 -0.22
N THR A 61 -6.87 -3.48 0.48
CA THR A 61 -5.57 -3.85 -0.11
C THR A 61 -5.70 -5.03 -1.08
N ALA A 62 -6.57 -6.00 -0.76
CA ALA A 62 -6.87 -7.12 -1.63
C ALA A 62 -7.62 -6.67 -2.89
N GLU A 63 -8.63 -5.80 -2.76
CA GLU A 63 -9.39 -5.25 -3.88
C GLU A 63 -8.50 -4.44 -4.80
N ARG A 64 -7.61 -3.59 -4.25
CA ARG A 64 -6.64 -2.82 -5.05
C ARG A 64 -5.62 -3.71 -5.76
N PHE A 65 -5.26 -4.84 -5.17
CA PHE A 65 -4.42 -5.82 -5.84
C PHE A 65 -5.14 -6.44 -7.04
N ILE A 66 -6.42 -6.78 -6.89
CA ILE A 66 -7.24 -7.27 -8.01
C ILE A 66 -7.42 -6.20 -9.09
N ASP A 67 -7.66 -4.94 -8.72
CA ASP A 67 -7.73 -3.81 -9.66
C ASP A 67 -6.44 -3.67 -10.48
N LEU A 68 -5.28 -3.87 -9.84
CA LEU A 68 -3.97 -3.84 -10.51
C LEU A 68 -3.83 -4.98 -11.54
N LEU A 69 -4.30 -6.18 -11.21
CA LEU A 69 -4.24 -7.35 -12.10
C LEU A 69 -5.24 -7.26 -13.26
N PHE A 70 -6.40 -6.63 -13.03
CA PHE A 70 -7.47 -6.49 -14.01
C PHE A 70 -7.93 -5.03 -14.18
N PRO A 71 -7.11 -4.13 -14.76
CA PRO A 71 -7.41 -2.68 -14.76
C PRO A 71 -8.74 -2.29 -15.43
N ARG A 72 -9.25 -3.13 -16.34
CA ARG A 72 -10.55 -2.90 -17.00
C ARG A 72 -11.73 -3.06 -16.04
N THR A 73 -11.66 -3.96 -15.06
CA THR A 73 -12.74 -4.18 -14.09
C THR A 73 -12.82 -3.03 -13.07
N ALA A 74 -11.67 -2.43 -12.72
CA ALA A 74 -11.61 -1.27 -11.83
C ALA A 74 -12.35 -0.05 -12.41
N THR A 75 -12.29 0.14 -13.72
CA THR A 75 -12.95 1.26 -14.43
C THR A 75 -14.47 1.11 -14.42
N ASP A 76 -14.98 -0.12 -14.52
CA ASP A 76 -16.42 -0.40 -14.45
C ASP A 76 -16.96 -0.23 -13.03
N SER A 77 -16.20 -0.59 -11.99
CA SER A 77 -16.58 -0.33 -10.58
C SER A 77 -16.71 1.16 -10.26
N LEU A 78 -15.89 2.03 -10.88
CA LEU A 78 -15.99 3.49 -10.74
C LEU A 78 -17.12 4.11 -11.59
N ARG A 79 -17.56 3.44 -12.66
CA ARG A 79 -18.70 3.86 -13.51
C ARG A 79 -20.04 3.28 -13.03
N GLY A 80 -20.01 2.19 -12.25
CA GLY A 80 -21.15 1.39 -11.81
C GLY A 80 -21.98 1.97 -10.66
N GLY A 81 -21.89 3.27 -10.36
CA GLY A 81 -22.77 3.96 -9.43
C GLY A 81 -24.24 4.08 -9.88
N LYS A 82 -24.63 3.45 -11.00
CA LYS A 82 -26.01 3.16 -11.39
C LYS A 82 -26.05 1.90 -12.26
N LEU A 83 -26.23 0.74 -11.65
CA LEU A 83 -26.89 -0.38 -12.31
C LEU A 83 -27.96 -0.89 -11.34
N ASN A 84 -29.18 -0.42 -11.61
CA ASN A 84 -30.49 -0.82 -11.10
C ASN A 84 -30.70 -0.87 -9.58
#